data_AF-N0DQT5-F1
#
_entry.id   AF-N0DQT5-F1
#
_cell.length_a   1.000
_cell.length_b   1.000
_cell.length_c   1.000
_cell.angle_alpha   90.00
_cell.angle_beta   90.00
_cell.angle_gamma   90.00
#
_symmetry.space_group_name_H-M   'P 1'
#
loop_
_entity.id
_entity.type
_entity.pdbx_description
1 polymer ?
#
loop_
_entity_poly.entity_id
_entity_poly.type
_entity_poly.pdbx_seq_one_letter_code
_entity_poly.pdbx_strand_id
1 'polypeptide(L)'
;MNKKNIAIAMSGLTVLASAAPVFANVTTGEEGYTVSQKDYKKVVKQIQDGIKSAAIKSINVYFDGSSVKSLTVTTGETDANKEAREQEAKDFYNTVDGKLDGLGDGKYVDFEIVYNKGIEEYTKTELDNYKKLLDSKIVIPKAVGANPGAIKDGSTHGDGAAADADILGSDLYTTDVVADADKGGYKLTITPKTISDIKYGTIGSNGYTNGKTITAATSEALVKGKTLDLSASYTLNTTSGEVSGLSLSDTTAGTDTAKVRIVNAKEITIDLDASSYESAESLAKKYVFKNAGLQGIYEQIEAGTIERVNGKYQVVVFADGKRLNTLS
;
A
#
# COMPACT_ATOMS: atom_id res chain seq x y z
N MET A 1 3.48 -41.52 -27.97
CA MET A 1 2.97 -40.12 -27.86
C MET A 1 3.67 -39.44 -26.69
N ASN A 2 4.26 -38.27 -26.98
CA ASN A 2 5.32 -37.62 -26.21
C ASN A 2 4.86 -37.10 -24.84
N LYS A 3 5.44 -37.68 -23.80
CA LYS A 3 5.37 -37.26 -22.39
C LYS A 3 6.39 -36.13 -22.20
N LYS A 4 5.97 -34.97 -21.70
CA LYS A 4 6.82 -33.77 -21.53
C LYS A 4 6.85 -33.34 -20.06
N ASN A 5 8.06 -33.34 -19.50
CA ASN A 5 8.50 -33.15 -18.11
C ASN A 5 8.34 -31.72 -17.62
N ILE A 6 7.84 -31.49 -16.40
CA ILE A 6 7.71 -30.18 -15.72
C ILE A 6 9.10 -29.57 -15.44
N ALA A 7 9.21 -28.36 -14.92
CA ALA A 7 10.45 -27.79 -14.35
C ALA A 7 10.05 -26.65 -13.41
N ILE A 8 10.71 -26.52 -12.26
CA ILE A 8 10.43 -25.51 -11.23
C ILE A 8 11.53 -24.45 -11.23
N ALA A 9 11.10 -23.20 -11.42
CA ALA A 9 11.90 -22.01 -11.23
C ALA A 9 11.13 -21.09 -10.27
N MET A 10 11.80 -20.66 -9.22
CA MET A 10 11.27 -19.66 -8.30
C MET A 10 11.71 -18.27 -8.71
N SER A 11 10.73 -17.46 -9.09
CA SER A 11 10.82 -16.02 -9.01
C SER A 11 10.06 -15.57 -7.77
N GLY A 12 10.77 -15.46 -6.64
CA GLY A 12 10.22 -14.96 -5.39
C GLY A 12 10.03 -13.44 -5.47
N LEU A 13 8.78 -13.07 -5.76
CA LEU A 13 8.07 -11.83 -5.40
C LEU A 13 8.88 -10.53 -5.53
N THR A 14 8.71 -9.85 -6.67
CA THR A 14 9.08 -8.44 -6.83
C THR A 14 8.04 -7.60 -6.07
N VAL A 15 8.36 -7.12 -4.86
CA VAL A 15 7.63 -5.98 -4.27
C VAL A 15 8.62 -4.84 -4.12
N LEU A 16 8.59 -3.97 -5.13
CA LEU A 16 9.25 -2.69 -5.12
C LEU A 16 8.39 -1.71 -4.31
N ALA A 17 9.03 -1.06 -3.34
CA ALA A 17 8.66 0.16 -2.62
C ALA A 17 7.52 0.08 -1.58
N SER A 18 7.86 0.59 -0.39
CA SER A 18 7.07 0.78 0.84
C SER A 18 6.87 -0.47 1.72
N ALA A 19 7.19 -0.32 3.00
CA ALA A 19 7.11 -1.38 4.01
C ALA A 19 5.69 -1.57 4.59
N ALA A 20 4.76 -0.67 4.29
CA ALA A 20 3.37 -0.71 4.77
C ALA A 20 2.40 -1.51 3.86
N PRO A 21 2.49 -1.44 2.50
CA PRO A 21 1.56 -2.15 1.60
C PRO A 21 1.68 -3.68 1.60
N VAL A 22 2.83 -4.25 2.00
CA VAL A 22 3.06 -5.71 1.93
C VAL A 22 2.19 -6.47 2.93
N PHE A 23 1.80 -5.84 4.04
CA PHE A 23 1.06 -6.48 5.13
C PHE A 23 -0.42 -6.10 5.17
N ALA A 24 -0.82 -4.97 4.57
CA ALA A 24 -2.19 -4.44 4.62
C ALA A 24 -3.19 -5.17 3.70
N ASN A 25 -2.72 -5.86 2.66
CA ASN A 25 -3.59 -6.47 1.64
C ASN A 25 -3.74 -7.99 1.77
N VAL A 26 -3.75 -8.51 3.01
CA VAL A 26 -3.63 -9.95 3.24
C VAL A 26 -4.72 -10.51 4.15
N THR A 27 -5.63 -11.27 3.56
CA THR A 27 -6.39 -12.30 4.27
C THR A 27 -5.48 -13.51 4.49
N THR A 28 -4.89 -13.63 5.70
CA THR A 28 -4.29 -14.88 6.14
C THR A 28 -5.28 -15.67 6.99
N GLY A 29 -5.40 -16.97 6.75
CA GLY A 29 -6.04 -17.88 7.71
C GLY A 29 -5.19 -18.03 8.98
N GLU A 30 -5.60 -18.89 9.92
CA GLU A 30 -4.88 -19.10 11.20
C GLU A 30 -3.38 -19.46 11.05
N GLU A 31 -2.95 -19.94 9.87
CA GLU A 31 -1.58 -20.37 9.57
C GLU A 31 -0.63 -19.25 9.15
N GLY A 32 -1.12 -18.05 8.80
CA GLY A 32 -0.25 -16.96 8.34
C GLY A 32 0.45 -17.24 7.00
N TYR A 33 1.53 -16.50 6.71
CA TYR A 33 2.44 -16.69 5.58
C TYR A 33 3.52 -17.71 5.91
N THR A 34 3.84 -18.63 5.00
CA THR A 34 5.03 -19.49 5.12
C THR A 34 6.06 -19.13 4.04
N VAL A 35 7.32 -18.94 4.44
CA VAL A 35 8.43 -18.59 3.55
C VAL A 35 9.56 -19.60 3.68
N SER A 36 10.16 -19.95 2.54
CA SER A 36 11.34 -20.81 2.47
C SER A 36 12.55 -20.12 3.10
N GLN A 37 13.36 -20.86 3.85
CA GLN A 37 14.58 -20.37 4.48
C GLN A 37 15.45 -19.60 3.48
N LYS A 38 15.64 -20.05 2.25
CA LYS A 38 16.51 -19.36 1.28
C LYS A 38 16.09 -17.90 0.98
N ASP A 39 14.83 -17.55 1.19
CA ASP A 39 14.29 -16.20 0.97
C ASP A 39 14.18 -15.39 2.28
N TYR A 40 14.66 -15.92 3.42
CA TYR A 40 14.51 -15.30 4.74
C TYR A 40 15.04 -13.86 4.78
N LYS A 41 16.15 -13.58 4.06
CA LYS A 41 16.79 -12.26 4.04
C LYS A 41 15.86 -11.17 3.50
N LYS A 42 14.99 -11.50 2.54
CA LYS A 42 13.99 -10.56 1.99
C LYS A 42 12.94 -10.22 3.04
N VAL A 43 12.42 -11.24 3.72
CA VAL A 43 11.41 -11.08 4.79
C VAL A 43 11.98 -10.26 5.95
N VAL A 44 13.16 -10.62 6.44
CA VAL A 44 13.83 -9.89 7.52
C VAL A 44 14.06 -8.42 7.14
N LYS A 45 14.49 -8.16 5.91
CA LYS A 45 14.67 -6.79 5.40
C LYS A 45 13.37 -5.99 5.40
N GLN A 46 12.26 -6.57 4.95
CA GLN A 46 10.94 -5.92 4.98
C GLN A 46 10.47 -5.61 6.41
N ILE A 47 10.70 -6.53 7.35
CA ILE A 47 10.39 -6.29 8.76
C ILE A 47 11.26 -5.16 9.33
N GLN A 48 12.55 -5.11 9.01
CA GLN A 48 13.42 -3.99 9.41
C GLN A 48 12.93 -2.65 8.87
N ASP A 49 12.53 -2.60 7.60
CA ASP A 49 12.01 -1.37 6.98
C ASP A 49 10.66 -0.96 7.61
N GLY A 50 9.82 -1.93 7.99
CA GLY A 50 8.58 -1.72 8.73
C GLY A 50 8.80 -1.20 10.17
N ILE A 51 9.84 -1.68 10.85
CA ILE A 51 10.30 -1.13 12.14
C ILE A 51 10.72 0.31 11.92
N LYS A 52 11.67 0.60 11.02
CA LYS A 52 12.25 1.93 10.78
C LYS A 52 11.20 3.01 10.45
N SER A 53 10.21 2.65 9.65
CA SER A 53 9.11 3.53 9.24
C SER A 53 7.99 3.65 10.29
N ALA A 54 8.10 2.98 11.44
CA ALA A 54 7.04 2.88 12.46
C ALA A 54 5.70 2.31 11.92
N ALA A 55 5.74 1.60 10.79
CA ALA A 55 4.59 0.88 10.25
C ALA A 55 4.27 -0.35 11.13
N ILE A 56 5.30 -0.97 11.70
CA ILE A 56 5.16 -2.05 12.68
C ILE A 56 5.10 -1.45 14.08
N LYS A 57 4.16 -1.93 14.89
CA LYS A 57 3.98 -1.54 16.30
C LYS A 57 4.72 -2.49 17.24
N SER A 58 4.64 -3.79 16.98
CA SER A 58 5.37 -4.79 17.76
C SER A 58 5.61 -6.08 16.98
N ILE A 59 6.64 -6.82 17.38
CA ILE A 59 6.99 -8.11 16.81
C ILE A 59 7.29 -9.08 17.94
N ASN A 60 6.59 -10.21 17.95
CA ASN A 60 6.97 -11.37 18.75
C ASN A 60 7.68 -12.38 17.84
N VAL A 61 8.81 -12.90 18.31
CA VAL A 61 9.63 -13.89 17.61
C VAL A 61 9.62 -15.18 18.39
N TYR A 62 9.34 -16.28 17.69
CA TYR A 62 9.34 -17.62 18.27
C TYR A 62 10.28 -18.52 17.49
N PHE A 63 11.11 -19.29 18.20
CA PHE A 63 11.90 -20.37 17.62
C PHE A 63 11.27 -21.70 18.03
N ASP A 64 10.82 -22.49 17.05
CA ASP A 64 10.14 -23.77 17.28
C ASP A 64 8.99 -23.66 18.30
N GLY A 65 8.22 -22.56 18.24
CA GLY A 65 7.10 -22.26 19.14
C GLY A 65 7.48 -21.66 20.49
N SER A 66 8.77 -21.54 20.82
CA SER A 66 9.25 -20.90 22.05
C SER A 66 9.54 -19.42 21.80
N SER A 67 8.92 -18.53 22.59
CA SER A 67 9.16 -17.08 22.49
C SER A 67 10.61 -16.75 22.84
N VAL A 68 11.30 -16.03 21.95
CA VAL A 68 12.71 -15.63 22.14
C VAL A 68 12.91 -14.12 22.20
N LYS A 69 11.98 -13.34 21.62
CA LYS A 69 12.02 -11.89 21.66
C LYS A 69 10.63 -11.31 21.50
N SER A 70 10.34 -10.27 22.27
CA SER A 70 9.22 -9.36 22.05
C SER A 70 9.81 -7.97 21.88
N LEU A 71 9.55 -7.35 20.74
CA LEU A 71 9.98 -6.00 20.41
C LEU A 71 8.74 -5.11 20.30
N THR A 72 8.72 -4.02 21.06
CA THR A 72 7.78 -2.90 20.83
C THR A 72 8.56 -1.81 20.11
N VAL A 73 8.01 -1.30 19.01
CA VAL A 73 8.69 -0.31 18.16
C VAL A 73 8.48 1.10 18.72
N THR A 74 9.55 1.88 18.79
CA THR A 74 9.49 3.27 19.25
C THR A 74 8.63 4.14 18.33
N THR A 75 7.65 4.83 18.91
CA THR A 75 6.70 5.68 18.18
C THR A 75 7.15 7.14 18.10
N GLY A 76 6.66 7.90 17.11
CA GLY A 76 6.87 9.35 16.98
C GLY A 76 8.02 9.71 16.02
N GLU A 77 8.14 10.98 15.64
CA GLU A 77 8.96 11.41 14.49
C GLU A 77 10.22 12.21 14.85
N THR A 78 10.60 12.29 16.12
CA THR A 78 11.84 12.98 16.52
C THR A 78 13.08 12.23 16.01
N ASP A 79 14.21 12.93 15.83
CA ASP A 79 15.47 12.29 15.42
C ASP A 79 15.89 11.18 16.38
N ALA A 80 15.73 11.41 17.70
CA ALA A 80 15.96 10.39 18.73
C ALA A 80 15.08 9.14 18.53
N ASN A 81 13.81 9.31 18.13
CA ASN A 81 12.91 8.18 17.87
C ASN A 81 13.29 7.44 16.58
N LYS A 82 13.73 8.16 15.54
CA LYS A 82 14.24 7.57 14.29
C LYS A 82 15.51 6.75 14.54
N GLU A 83 16.45 7.28 15.32
CA GLU A 83 17.67 6.58 15.74
C GLU A 83 17.37 5.35 16.59
N ALA A 84 16.42 5.45 17.52
CA ALA A 84 15.96 4.31 18.31
C ALA A 84 15.42 3.19 17.41
N ARG A 85 14.58 3.51 16.42
CA ARG A 85 14.06 2.52 15.47
C ARG A 85 15.13 1.90 14.57
N GLU A 86 16.16 2.66 14.19
CA GLU A 86 17.34 2.11 13.50
C GLU A 86 18.06 1.06 14.35
N GLN A 87 18.20 1.31 15.66
CA GLN A 87 18.80 0.34 16.58
C GLN A 87 17.89 -0.87 16.80
N GLU A 88 16.58 -0.68 16.99
CA GLU A 88 15.58 -1.76 17.12
C GLU A 88 15.60 -2.69 15.90
N ALA A 89 15.71 -2.14 14.69
CA ALA A 89 15.79 -2.92 13.45
C ALA A 89 17.10 -3.72 13.35
N LYS A 90 18.22 -3.19 13.86
CA LYS A 90 19.49 -3.93 13.95
C LYS A 90 19.41 -5.04 14.98
N ASP A 91 18.85 -4.76 16.15
CA ASP A 91 18.71 -5.73 17.23
C ASP A 91 17.75 -6.85 16.85
N PHE A 92 16.68 -6.56 16.10
CA PHE A 92 15.82 -7.57 15.49
C PHE A 92 16.62 -8.49 14.58
N TYR A 93 17.36 -7.93 13.61
CA TYR A 93 18.18 -8.70 12.67
C TYR A 93 19.18 -9.61 13.40
N ASN A 94 19.93 -9.06 14.35
CA ASN A 94 20.93 -9.79 15.12
C ASN A 94 20.32 -10.96 15.92
N THR A 95 19.04 -10.87 16.30
CA THR A 95 18.34 -11.94 17.01
C THR A 95 18.05 -13.13 16.10
N VAL A 96 17.69 -12.87 14.83
CA VAL A 96 17.10 -13.90 13.96
C VAL A 96 18.01 -14.38 12.84
N ASP A 97 18.95 -13.55 12.38
CA ASP A 97 19.79 -13.84 11.20
C ASP A 97 20.56 -15.16 11.36
N GLY A 98 21.33 -15.30 12.44
CA GLY A 98 22.10 -16.53 12.67
C GLY A 98 21.24 -17.79 12.81
N LYS A 99 20.03 -17.66 13.39
CA LYS A 99 19.11 -18.79 13.53
C LYS A 99 18.46 -19.17 12.21
N LEU A 100 18.17 -18.20 11.35
CA LEU A 100 17.56 -18.39 10.05
C LEU A 100 18.56 -18.85 8.99
N ASP A 101 19.81 -18.38 9.02
CA ASP A 101 20.87 -18.81 8.11
C ASP A 101 21.23 -20.29 8.32
N GLY A 102 21.23 -20.73 9.58
CA GLY A 102 21.48 -22.12 9.99
C GLY A 102 20.24 -22.90 10.41
N LEU A 103 19.06 -22.59 9.86
CA LEU A 103 17.81 -23.24 10.29
C LEU A 103 17.84 -24.74 9.96
N GLY A 104 17.79 -25.60 10.98
CA GLY A 104 17.84 -27.05 10.81
C GLY A 104 16.59 -27.64 10.15
N ASP A 105 16.71 -28.83 9.58
CA ASP A 105 15.58 -29.55 8.98
C ASP A 105 14.43 -29.72 10.01
N GLY A 106 13.21 -29.40 9.61
CA GLY A 106 12.02 -29.48 10.47
C GLY A 106 11.93 -28.40 11.56
N LYS A 107 12.87 -27.45 11.59
CA LYS A 107 12.81 -26.27 12.46
C LYS A 107 12.14 -25.09 11.79
N TYR A 108 11.59 -24.19 12.59
CA TYR A 108 10.90 -23.00 12.11
C TYR A 108 11.08 -21.79 13.01
N VAL A 109 10.91 -20.61 12.43
CA VAL A 109 10.86 -19.32 13.12
C VAL A 109 9.55 -18.64 12.78
N ASP A 110 8.79 -18.25 13.80
CA ASP A 110 7.56 -17.48 13.63
C ASP A 110 7.76 -16.03 14.02
N PHE A 111 7.18 -15.14 13.22
CA PHE A 111 7.02 -13.72 13.49
C PHE A 111 5.53 -13.45 13.63
N GLU A 112 5.13 -12.94 14.77
CA GLU A 112 3.81 -12.34 14.94
C GLU A 112 3.99 -10.82 14.98
N ILE A 113 3.53 -10.17 13.92
CA ILE A 113 3.78 -8.77 13.63
C ILE A 113 2.47 -8.01 13.79
N VAL A 114 2.42 -7.13 14.78
CA VAL A 114 1.32 -6.17 14.92
C VAL A 114 1.73 -4.92 14.17
N TYR A 115 0.95 -4.53 13.18
CA TYR A 115 1.21 -3.35 12.36
C TYR A 115 0.08 -2.33 12.48
N ASN A 116 0.43 -1.07 12.24
CA ASN A 116 -0.51 0.03 12.24
C ASN A 116 -1.24 0.07 10.89
N LYS A 117 -2.56 -0.08 10.92
CA LYS A 117 -3.44 -0.05 9.74
C LYS A 117 -4.03 1.35 9.57
N GLY A 118 -4.09 1.83 8.33
CA GLY A 118 -4.66 3.14 7.99
C GLY A 118 -3.70 4.33 8.14
N ILE A 119 -2.46 4.10 8.58
CA ILE A 119 -1.39 5.11 8.55
C ILE A 119 -0.29 4.73 7.57
N GLU A 120 -0.65 4.03 6.49
CA GLU A 120 0.29 3.66 5.44
C GLU A 120 0.88 4.90 4.76
N GLU A 121 2.12 4.77 4.28
CA GLU A 121 2.73 5.78 3.42
C GLU A 121 1.98 5.84 2.10
N TYR A 122 1.68 7.04 1.62
CA TYR A 122 1.13 7.19 0.29
C TYR A 122 2.18 6.87 -0.77
N THR A 123 1.79 6.04 -1.74
CA THR A 123 2.57 5.87 -2.96
C THR A 123 2.42 7.10 -3.85
N LYS A 124 3.41 7.33 -4.73
CA LYS A 124 3.35 8.40 -5.72
C LYS A 124 2.10 8.29 -6.61
N THR A 125 1.75 7.07 -7.03
CA THR A 125 0.60 6.83 -7.92
C THR A 125 -0.73 7.18 -7.25
N GLU A 126 -0.91 6.87 -5.97
CA GLU A 126 -2.12 7.25 -5.23
C GLU A 126 -2.27 8.77 -5.16
N LEU A 127 -1.19 9.48 -4.82
CA LEU A 127 -1.22 10.94 -4.74
C LEU A 127 -1.37 11.61 -6.10
N ASP A 128 -0.78 11.05 -7.16
CA ASP A 128 -0.97 11.54 -8.53
C ASP A 128 -2.44 11.40 -8.98
N ASN A 129 -3.15 10.38 -8.51
CA ASN A 129 -4.60 10.25 -8.76
C ASN A 129 -5.40 11.30 -8.00
N TYR A 130 -5.10 11.55 -6.72
CA TYR A 130 -5.73 12.66 -5.98
C TYR A 130 -5.45 14.02 -6.62
N LYS A 131 -4.21 14.26 -7.04
CA LYS A 131 -3.83 15.47 -7.80
C LYS A 131 -4.70 15.65 -9.04
N LYS A 132 -4.87 14.62 -9.87
CA LYS A 132 -5.73 14.70 -11.07
C LYS A 132 -7.18 15.05 -10.73
N LEU A 133 -7.73 14.42 -9.68
CA LEU A 133 -9.11 14.69 -9.24
C LEU A 133 -9.28 16.11 -8.70
N LEU A 134 -8.32 16.60 -7.91
CA LEU A 134 -8.29 17.96 -7.39
C LEU A 134 -8.12 19.00 -8.50
N ASP A 135 -7.17 18.79 -9.41
CA ASP A 135 -6.87 19.72 -10.50
C ASP A 135 -8.06 19.86 -11.47
N SER A 136 -8.78 18.76 -11.74
CA SER A 136 -9.94 18.74 -12.63
C SER A 136 -11.28 19.08 -11.96
N LYS A 137 -11.32 19.25 -10.63
CA LYS A 137 -12.55 19.58 -9.90
C LYS A 137 -13.05 20.95 -10.33
N ILE A 138 -14.31 21.04 -10.76
CA ILE A 138 -15.00 22.32 -10.94
C ILE A 138 -15.26 22.90 -9.55
N VAL A 139 -14.59 24.01 -9.23
CA VAL A 139 -14.71 24.70 -7.94
C VAL A 139 -15.76 25.80 -8.01
N ILE A 140 -15.75 26.57 -9.09
CA ILE A 140 -16.72 27.64 -9.34
C ILE A 140 -17.23 27.50 -10.76
N PRO A 141 -18.48 27.04 -10.99
CA PRO A 141 -19.04 27.03 -12.32
C PRO A 141 -19.18 28.48 -12.82
N LYS A 142 -19.12 28.68 -14.14
CA LYS A 142 -19.40 30.00 -14.75
C LYS A 142 -20.83 30.42 -14.44
N ALA A 143 -21.05 31.72 -14.30
CA ALA A 143 -22.39 32.24 -14.08
C ALA A 143 -23.29 31.94 -15.29
N VAL A 144 -24.57 31.60 -15.03
CA VAL A 144 -25.57 31.31 -16.06
C VAL A 144 -26.89 31.96 -15.71
N GLY A 145 -27.35 32.89 -16.55
CA GLY A 145 -28.59 33.64 -16.31
C GLY A 145 -28.56 34.36 -14.96
N ALA A 146 -29.53 34.05 -14.10
CA ALA A 146 -29.62 34.59 -12.74
C ALA A 146 -28.77 33.83 -11.69
N ASN A 147 -28.19 32.67 -12.05
CA ASN A 147 -27.41 31.87 -11.12
C ASN A 147 -26.00 32.46 -10.97
N PRO A 148 -25.57 32.80 -9.74
CA PRO A 148 -24.21 33.29 -9.50
C PRO A 148 -23.15 32.23 -9.85
N GLY A 149 -21.98 32.70 -10.25
CA GLY A 149 -20.84 31.85 -10.62
C GLY A 149 -19.62 32.71 -10.96
N ALA A 150 -18.69 32.15 -11.72
CA ALA A 150 -17.54 32.89 -12.20
C ALA A 150 -17.95 33.93 -13.25
N ILE A 151 -17.55 35.18 -13.02
CA ILE A 151 -17.81 36.33 -13.89
C ILE A 151 -16.52 37.11 -14.17
N LYS A 152 -16.48 37.75 -15.34
CA LYS A 152 -15.46 38.74 -15.73
C LYS A 152 -16.09 40.12 -15.90
N ASP A 153 -15.25 41.13 -16.02
CA ASP A 153 -15.72 42.48 -16.33
C ASP A 153 -16.37 42.50 -17.72
N GLY A 154 -17.54 43.11 -17.81
CA GLY A 154 -18.35 43.17 -19.01
C GLY A 154 -17.81 44.18 -20.02
N SER A 155 -18.49 44.25 -21.18
CA SER A 155 -18.22 45.30 -22.18
C SER A 155 -18.49 46.70 -21.66
N THR A 156 -19.41 46.83 -20.70
CA THR A 156 -19.60 48.02 -19.87
C THR A 156 -18.88 47.79 -18.55
N HIS A 157 -17.89 48.61 -18.24
CA HIS A 157 -17.06 48.47 -17.04
C HIS A 157 -17.92 48.45 -15.76
N GLY A 158 -17.69 47.45 -14.92
CA GLY A 158 -18.41 47.23 -13.66
C GLY A 158 -19.61 46.28 -13.78
N ASP A 159 -20.12 46.05 -14.98
CA ASP A 159 -21.15 45.04 -15.23
C ASP A 159 -20.54 43.65 -15.29
N GLY A 160 -21.26 42.64 -14.79
CA GLY A 160 -20.81 41.25 -14.83
C GLY A 160 -21.12 40.58 -16.15
N ALA A 161 -20.12 39.97 -16.78
CA ALA A 161 -20.29 39.01 -17.87
C ALA A 161 -19.88 37.60 -17.39
N ALA A 162 -20.46 36.54 -17.97
CA ALA A 162 -20.02 35.19 -17.66
C ALA A 162 -18.52 35.00 -17.99
N ALA A 163 -17.81 34.27 -17.13
CA ALA A 163 -16.46 33.81 -17.45
C ALA A 163 -16.48 32.86 -18.66
N ASP A 164 -15.35 32.75 -19.36
CA ASP A 164 -15.24 31.94 -20.58
C ASP A 164 -15.34 30.43 -20.29
N ALA A 165 -14.94 30.01 -19.08
CA ALA A 165 -15.00 28.64 -18.60
C ALA A 165 -15.32 28.60 -17.09
N ASP A 166 -15.63 27.39 -16.61
CA ASP A 166 -15.67 27.11 -15.19
C ASP A 166 -14.26 27.25 -14.60
N ILE A 167 -14.18 27.62 -13.31
CA ILE A 167 -12.92 27.70 -12.58
C ILE A 167 -12.64 26.34 -11.95
N LEU A 168 -11.54 25.72 -12.37
CA LEU A 168 -11.09 24.43 -11.89
C LEU A 168 -10.13 24.58 -10.70
N GLY A 169 -9.92 23.48 -9.98
CA GLY A 169 -8.92 23.44 -8.90
C GLY A 169 -7.51 23.82 -9.39
N SER A 170 -7.15 23.41 -10.61
CA SER A 170 -5.87 23.78 -11.23
C SER A 170 -5.69 25.27 -11.49
N ASP A 171 -6.77 26.04 -11.61
CA ASP A 171 -6.71 27.49 -11.81
C ASP A 171 -6.43 28.21 -10.49
N LEU A 172 -6.82 27.61 -9.37
CA LEU A 172 -6.71 28.15 -8.02
C LEU A 172 -5.46 27.67 -7.28
N TYR A 173 -4.94 26.50 -7.63
CA TYR A 173 -3.83 25.87 -6.91
C TYR A 173 -2.79 25.28 -7.88
N THR A 174 -1.52 25.31 -7.47
CA THR A 174 -0.51 24.37 -7.96
C THR A 174 -0.47 23.21 -6.99
N THR A 175 -0.84 22.02 -7.46
CA THR A 175 -0.77 20.78 -6.69
C THR A 175 0.50 20.01 -7.04
N ASP A 176 1.31 19.63 -6.07
CA ASP A 176 2.57 18.89 -6.28
C ASP A 176 2.61 17.59 -5.48
N VAL A 177 3.23 16.55 -6.06
CA VAL A 177 3.51 15.27 -5.40
C VAL A 177 5.02 15.11 -5.27
N VAL A 178 5.51 15.13 -4.04
CA VAL A 178 6.94 15.14 -3.72
C VAL A 178 7.27 14.05 -2.71
N ALA A 179 8.54 13.61 -2.68
CA ALA A 179 8.98 12.66 -1.66
C ALA A 179 8.84 13.28 -0.26
N ASP A 180 8.39 12.49 0.71
CA ASP A 180 8.31 12.90 2.11
C ASP A 180 9.56 12.40 2.86
N ALA A 181 10.55 13.28 2.99
CA ALA A 181 11.79 12.96 3.70
C ALA A 181 11.58 12.75 5.21
N ASP A 182 10.49 13.30 5.77
CA ASP A 182 10.26 13.30 7.21
C ASP A 182 9.50 12.04 7.65
N LYS A 183 8.48 11.65 6.89
CA LYS A 183 7.57 10.53 7.19
C LYS A 183 7.71 9.29 6.29
N GLY A 184 8.60 9.35 5.29
CA GLY A 184 8.74 8.30 4.28
C GLY A 184 7.66 8.35 3.20
N GLY A 185 7.92 7.74 2.05
CA GLY A 185 7.00 7.72 0.91
C GLY A 185 6.88 9.08 0.21
N TYR A 186 5.64 9.48 -0.08
CA TYR A 186 5.32 10.72 -0.79
C TYR A 186 4.26 11.55 -0.04
N LYS A 187 4.23 12.85 -0.34
CA LYS A 187 3.22 13.80 0.14
C LYS A 187 2.67 14.66 -1.00
N LEU A 188 1.44 15.13 -0.82
CA LEU A 188 0.77 16.06 -1.74
C LEU A 188 0.65 17.43 -1.09
N THR A 189 1.16 18.46 -1.76
CA THR A 189 1.14 19.85 -1.31
C THR A 189 0.36 20.71 -2.29
N ILE A 190 -0.25 21.78 -1.78
CA ILE A 190 -0.91 22.80 -2.61
C ILE A 190 -0.29 24.17 -2.37
N THR A 191 -0.17 24.96 -3.44
CA THR A 191 0.22 26.37 -3.37
C THR A 191 -0.88 27.21 -4.00
N PRO A 192 -1.52 28.14 -3.27
CA PRO A 192 -2.53 29.03 -3.81
C PRO A 192 -2.01 29.88 -4.99
N LYS A 193 -2.86 30.10 -5.97
CA LYS A 193 -2.65 31.03 -7.08
C LYS A 193 -3.55 32.25 -6.91
N THR A 194 -3.10 33.37 -7.47
CA THR A 194 -3.90 34.59 -7.56
C THR A 194 -4.62 34.62 -8.90
N ILE A 195 -5.92 34.92 -8.87
CA ILE A 195 -6.72 35.23 -10.06
C ILE A 195 -7.33 36.63 -9.88
N SER A 196 -6.99 37.55 -10.78
CA SER A 196 -7.35 38.98 -10.66
C SER A 196 -8.54 39.40 -11.53
N ASP A 197 -8.77 38.69 -12.64
CA ASP A 197 -9.69 39.14 -13.70
C ASP A 197 -11.06 38.46 -13.63
N ILE A 198 -11.22 37.55 -12.66
CA ILE A 198 -12.44 36.79 -12.42
C ILE A 198 -12.89 36.99 -10.99
N LYS A 199 -14.20 37.13 -10.81
CA LYS A 199 -14.88 37.22 -9.51
C LYS A 199 -16.00 36.20 -9.42
N TYR A 200 -16.48 35.94 -8.20
CA TYR A 200 -17.72 35.23 -7.97
C TYR A 200 -18.89 36.22 -7.86
N GLY A 201 -19.92 36.08 -8.69
CA GLY A 201 -21.06 37.00 -8.71
C GLY A 201 -22.09 36.67 -9.78
N THR A 202 -22.98 37.61 -10.07
CA THR A 202 -24.06 37.46 -11.06
C THR A 202 -23.77 38.25 -12.32
N ILE A 203 -24.34 37.80 -13.45
CA ILE A 203 -24.32 38.53 -14.72
C ILE A 203 -25.23 39.77 -14.62
N GLY A 204 -24.86 40.86 -15.31
CA GLY A 204 -25.68 42.06 -15.45
C GLY A 204 -25.15 43.26 -14.69
N SER A 205 -26.00 44.28 -14.56
CA SER A 205 -25.57 45.61 -14.12
C SER A 205 -24.91 45.60 -12.74
N ASN A 206 -23.74 46.24 -12.62
CA ASN A 206 -22.91 46.26 -11.41
C ASN A 206 -22.48 44.88 -10.88
N GLY A 207 -22.69 43.80 -11.64
CA GLY A 207 -22.38 42.44 -11.23
C GLY A 207 -20.90 42.24 -10.90
N TYR A 208 -20.00 42.82 -11.70
CA TYR A 208 -18.56 42.74 -11.48
C TYR A 208 -18.08 43.67 -10.35
N THR A 209 -18.66 44.87 -10.23
CA THR A 209 -18.39 45.78 -9.11
C THR A 209 -18.73 45.14 -7.76
N ASN A 210 -19.90 44.48 -7.67
CA ASN A 210 -20.40 43.83 -6.45
C ASN A 210 -19.86 42.40 -6.23
N GLY A 211 -19.25 41.81 -7.26
CA GLY A 211 -18.68 40.47 -7.22
C GLY A 211 -17.60 40.33 -6.16
N LYS A 212 -17.48 39.11 -5.62
CA LYS A 212 -16.47 38.77 -4.62
C LYS A 212 -15.16 38.39 -5.30
N THR A 213 -14.07 39.00 -4.87
CA THR A 213 -12.73 38.56 -5.25
C THR A 213 -12.53 37.12 -4.79
N ILE A 214 -11.96 36.29 -5.66
CA ILE A 214 -11.71 34.90 -5.33
C ILE A 214 -10.31 34.80 -4.71
N THR A 215 -10.22 34.19 -3.54
CA THR A 215 -8.95 33.98 -2.83
C THR A 215 -8.83 32.52 -2.42
N ALA A 216 -7.71 31.89 -2.74
CA ALA A 216 -7.42 30.50 -2.39
C ALA A 216 -6.64 30.42 -1.07
N ALA A 217 -7.09 29.60 -0.13
CA ALA A 217 -6.47 29.42 1.19
C ALA A 217 -5.32 28.40 1.15
N THR A 218 -4.32 28.58 2.00
CA THR A 218 -3.29 27.55 2.23
C THR A 218 -3.86 26.39 3.06
N SER A 219 -3.19 25.23 3.01
CA SER A 219 -3.48 24.11 3.91
C SER A 219 -2.21 23.32 4.23
N GLU A 220 -2.31 22.44 5.22
CA GLU A 220 -1.33 21.40 5.44
C GLU A 220 -1.23 20.46 4.22
N ALA A 221 -0.10 19.74 4.13
CA ALA A 221 0.12 18.71 3.13
C ALA A 221 -0.65 17.43 3.48
N LEU A 222 -1.16 16.73 2.46
CA LEU A 222 -1.62 15.35 2.63
C LEU A 222 -0.39 14.45 2.76
N VAL A 223 -0.27 13.86 3.95
CA VAL A 223 0.87 13.03 4.37
C VAL A 223 0.37 11.76 5.03
N LYS A 224 1.28 10.80 5.25
CA LYS A 224 1.03 9.63 6.10
C LYS A 224 0.32 10.01 7.41
N GLY A 225 -0.73 9.25 7.72
CA GLY A 225 -1.57 9.44 8.91
C GLY A 225 -2.66 10.52 8.76
N LYS A 226 -2.85 11.06 7.56
CA LYS A 226 -3.99 11.93 7.21
C LYS A 226 -4.80 11.29 6.09
N THR A 227 -6.10 11.52 6.08
CA THR A 227 -7.01 11.22 4.96
C THR A 227 -7.51 12.50 4.32
N LEU A 228 -7.79 12.45 3.01
CA LEU A 228 -8.30 13.56 2.23
C LEU A 228 -9.80 13.41 1.99
N ASP A 229 -10.57 14.44 2.32
CA ASP A 229 -11.93 14.59 1.82
C ASP A 229 -11.91 15.43 0.53
N LEU A 230 -11.94 14.76 -0.62
CA LEU A 230 -11.97 15.38 -1.94
C LEU A 230 -13.21 16.28 -2.12
N SER A 231 -14.33 15.95 -1.50
CA SER A 231 -15.59 16.67 -1.68
C SER A 231 -15.57 18.01 -0.94
N ALA A 232 -15.04 18.01 0.29
CA ALA A 232 -14.92 19.21 1.12
C ALA A 232 -13.69 20.08 0.79
N SER A 233 -12.67 19.52 0.12
CA SER A 233 -11.52 20.28 -0.37
C SER A 233 -11.91 21.24 -1.48
N TYR A 234 -11.27 22.40 -1.58
CA TYR A 234 -11.55 23.41 -2.62
C TYR A 234 -13.02 23.83 -2.68
N THR A 235 -13.63 24.10 -1.53
CA THR A 235 -15.01 24.56 -1.44
C THR A 235 -15.05 26.08 -1.39
N LEU A 236 -15.87 26.70 -2.23
CA LEU A 236 -16.11 28.14 -2.23
C LEU A 236 -17.02 28.56 -1.08
N ASN A 237 -16.58 29.51 -0.27
CA ASN A 237 -17.45 30.32 0.56
C ASN A 237 -18.04 31.45 -0.29
N THR A 238 -19.31 31.31 -0.65
CA THR A 238 -20.02 32.25 -1.53
C THR A 238 -20.24 33.64 -0.93
N THR A 239 -20.04 33.80 0.38
CA THR A 239 -20.17 35.08 1.08
C THR A 239 -18.89 35.89 1.01
N SER A 240 -17.74 35.24 1.24
CA SER A 240 -16.42 35.90 1.24
C SER A 240 -15.71 35.86 -0.11
N GLY A 241 -15.99 34.88 -0.96
CA GLY A 241 -15.21 34.58 -2.17
C GLY A 241 -13.99 33.68 -1.90
N GLU A 242 -13.78 33.27 -0.65
CA GLU A 242 -12.65 32.42 -0.27
C GLU A 242 -12.89 30.96 -0.67
N VAL A 243 -11.87 30.30 -1.20
CA VAL A 243 -11.88 28.86 -1.51
C VAL A 243 -10.97 28.14 -0.52
N SER A 244 -11.49 27.11 0.14
CA SER A 244 -10.72 26.30 1.09
C SER A 244 -9.56 25.54 0.43
N GLY A 245 -8.53 25.18 1.20
CA GLY A 245 -7.46 24.29 0.77
C GLY A 245 -7.86 22.81 0.85
N LEU A 246 -6.90 21.93 1.18
CA LEU A 246 -7.19 20.51 1.43
C LEU A 246 -7.98 20.33 2.73
N SER A 247 -9.05 19.54 2.68
CA SER A 247 -9.78 19.08 3.86
C SER A 247 -9.19 17.77 4.33
N LEU A 248 -8.46 17.82 5.45
CA LEU A 248 -7.71 16.69 5.98
C LEU A 248 -8.24 16.27 7.35
N SER A 249 -8.33 14.97 7.58
CA SER A 249 -8.62 14.39 8.89
C SER A 249 -7.49 13.47 9.32
N ASP A 250 -7.19 13.44 10.62
CA ASP A 250 -6.26 12.46 11.17
C ASP A 250 -6.81 11.06 10.98
N THR A 251 -5.99 10.16 10.44
CA THR A 251 -6.36 8.76 10.42
C THR A 251 -6.22 8.19 11.82
N THR A 252 -7.28 7.53 12.30
CA THR A 252 -7.17 6.74 13.52
C THR A 252 -6.42 5.46 13.20
N ALA A 253 -5.25 5.28 13.83
CA ALA A 253 -4.47 4.06 13.65
C ALA A 253 -5.26 2.85 14.19
N GLY A 254 -5.61 1.92 13.29
CA GLY A 254 -6.04 0.58 13.67
C GLY A 254 -4.82 -0.31 13.92
N THR A 255 -5.02 -1.46 14.54
CA THR A 255 -3.98 -2.50 14.61
C THR A 255 -4.49 -3.75 13.95
N ASP A 256 -3.62 -4.39 13.18
CA ASP A 256 -3.89 -5.69 12.58
C ASP A 256 -2.63 -6.56 12.77
N THR A 257 -2.79 -7.88 12.66
CA THR A 257 -1.72 -8.84 12.96
C THR A 257 -1.42 -9.71 11.75
N ALA A 258 -0.16 -9.75 11.35
CA ALA A 258 0.35 -10.69 10.36
C ALA A 258 1.20 -11.77 11.07
N LYS A 259 0.98 -13.04 10.71
CA LYS A 259 1.83 -14.15 11.14
C LYS A 259 2.69 -14.60 9.97
N VAL A 260 4.00 -14.68 10.16
CA VAL A 260 4.97 -15.15 9.15
C VAL A 260 5.82 -16.26 9.74
N ARG A 261 5.79 -17.43 9.12
CA ARG A 261 6.61 -18.60 9.47
C ARG A 261 7.72 -18.77 8.44
N ILE A 262 8.96 -18.90 8.89
CA ILE A 262 10.09 -19.32 8.05
C ILE A 262 10.45 -20.75 8.40
N VAL A 263 10.50 -21.61 7.39
CA VAL A 263 10.85 -23.03 7.53
C VAL A 263 12.06 -23.36 6.67
N ASN A 264 12.90 -24.29 7.14
CA ASN A 264 13.84 -24.97 6.25
C ASN A 264 13.06 -25.98 5.40
N ALA A 265 12.46 -25.46 4.33
CA ALA A 265 11.81 -26.27 3.31
C ALA A 265 12.83 -26.68 2.25
N LYS A 266 12.89 -27.98 1.99
CA LYS A 266 13.54 -28.48 0.78
C LYS A 266 12.60 -28.21 -0.39
N GLU A 267 13.08 -27.33 -1.25
CA GLU A 267 12.44 -26.99 -2.51
C GLU A 267 12.75 -28.10 -3.49
N ILE A 268 11.77 -28.97 -3.73
CA ILE A 268 11.94 -30.08 -4.65
C ILE A 268 11.18 -29.76 -5.92
N THR A 269 11.94 -29.57 -6.99
CA THR A 269 11.43 -29.60 -8.34
C THR A 269 11.01 -31.02 -8.69
N ILE A 270 9.71 -31.30 -8.75
CA ILE A 270 9.23 -32.62 -9.16
C ILE A 270 8.55 -32.51 -10.51
N ASP A 271 9.17 -33.18 -11.47
CA ASP A 271 8.66 -33.20 -12.82
C ASP A 271 7.76 -34.41 -13.01
N LEU A 272 6.45 -34.20 -12.96
CA LEU A 272 5.47 -35.23 -13.27
C LEU A 272 5.33 -35.35 -14.80
N ASP A 273 6.24 -36.07 -15.42
CA ASP A 273 5.99 -36.70 -16.71
C ASP A 273 5.67 -38.18 -16.53
N ALA A 274 5.05 -38.79 -17.53
CA ALA A 274 4.69 -40.20 -17.42
C ALA A 274 5.90 -41.17 -17.60
N SER A 275 7.14 -40.68 -17.51
CA SER A 275 8.41 -41.45 -17.52
C SER A 275 9.28 -41.25 -16.28
N SER A 276 9.01 -40.29 -15.40
CA SER A 276 9.70 -40.10 -14.13
C SER A 276 9.14 -41.07 -13.09
N TYR A 277 10.03 -41.86 -12.47
CA TYR A 277 9.66 -42.96 -11.58
C TYR A 277 9.13 -42.51 -10.20
N GLU A 278 9.09 -41.21 -9.90
CA GLU A 278 8.32 -40.70 -8.75
C GLU A 278 6.88 -40.44 -9.21
N SER A 279 6.05 -41.48 -9.19
CA SER A 279 4.61 -41.32 -9.40
C SER A 279 4.03 -40.36 -8.36
N ALA A 280 2.94 -39.65 -8.68
CA ALA A 280 2.17 -38.88 -7.69
C ALA A 280 1.84 -39.70 -6.43
N GLU A 281 1.73 -41.02 -6.58
CA GLU A 281 1.60 -41.98 -5.49
C GLU A 281 2.85 -42.08 -4.60
N SER A 282 4.07 -42.05 -5.15
CA SER A 282 5.32 -41.97 -4.39
C SER A 282 5.40 -40.68 -3.57
N LEU A 283 4.98 -39.56 -4.17
CA LEU A 283 4.89 -38.26 -3.48
C LEU A 283 3.85 -38.27 -2.38
N ALA A 284 2.65 -38.79 -2.64
CA ALA A 284 1.59 -38.96 -1.64
C ALA A 284 1.97 -39.96 -0.53
N LYS A 285 2.86 -40.91 -0.79
CA LYS A 285 3.43 -41.82 0.24
C LYS A 285 4.48 -41.12 1.10
N LYS A 286 5.23 -40.17 0.53
CA LYS A 286 6.33 -39.44 1.19
C LYS A 286 5.86 -38.19 1.93
N TYR A 287 4.82 -37.53 1.43
CA TYR A 287 4.30 -36.26 1.92
C TYR A 287 2.78 -36.35 2.12
N VAL A 288 2.27 -35.77 3.20
CA VAL A 288 0.83 -35.66 3.42
C VAL A 288 0.39 -34.29 2.92
N PHE A 289 -0.64 -34.24 2.09
CA PHE A 289 -1.22 -33.01 1.57
C PHE A 289 -2.64 -32.85 2.12
N LYS A 290 -3.06 -31.62 2.45
CA LYS A 290 -4.45 -31.36 2.83
C LYS A 290 -5.35 -31.58 1.62
N ASN A 291 -6.40 -32.39 1.81
CA ASN A 291 -7.35 -32.72 0.75
C ASN A 291 -8.02 -31.46 0.15
N ALA A 292 -8.38 -30.49 1.00
CA ALA A 292 -8.95 -29.20 0.57
C ALA A 292 -8.01 -28.39 -0.35
N GLY A 293 -6.69 -28.44 -0.11
CA GLY A 293 -5.71 -27.74 -0.95
C GLY A 293 -5.56 -28.38 -2.33
N LEU A 294 -5.60 -29.71 -2.41
CA LEU A 294 -5.56 -30.44 -3.68
C LEU A 294 -6.84 -30.22 -4.50
N GLN A 295 -8.00 -30.20 -3.84
CA GLN A 295 -9.29 -29.97 -4.49
C GLN A 295 -9.37 -28.56 -5.10
N GLY A 296 -8.94 -27.52 -4.36
CA GLY A 296 -8.93 -26.15 -4.89
C GLY A 296 -8.00 -25.96 -6.10
N ILE A 297 -6.89 -26.71 -6.17
CA ILE A 297 -6.01 -26.69 -7.34
C ILE A 297 -6.72 -27.32 -8.55
N TYR A 298 -7.44 -28.41 -8.35
CA TYR A 298 -8.19 -29.07 -9.42
C TYR A 298 -9.25 -28.13 -10.01
N GLU A 299 -10.01 -27.46 -9.14
CA GLU A 299 -11.03 -26.48 -9.53
C GLU A 299 -10.43 -25.30 -10.32
N GLN A 300 -9.25 -24.80 -9.92
CA GLN A 300 -8.55 -23.73 -10.63
C GLN A 300 -7.99 -24.17 -12.00
N ILE A 301 -7.58 -25.44 -12.13
CA ILE A 301 -7.18 -26.01 -13.42
C ILE A 301 -8.39 -26.09 -14.37
N GLU A 302 -9.53 -26.57 -13.89
CA GLU A 302 -10.78 -26.64 -14.66
C GLU A 302 -11.29 -25.24 -15.05
N ALA A 303 -11.19 -24.28 -14.14
CA ALA A 303 -11.52 -22.88 -14.38
C ALA A 303 -10.52 -22.17 -15.32
N GLY A 304 -9.38 -22.79 -15.64
CA GLY A 304 -8.36 -22.23 -16.52
C GLY A 304 -7.59 -21.06 -15.91
N THR A 305 -7.62 -20.87 -14.59
CA THR A 305 -7.00 -19.72 -13.89
C THR A 305 -5.53 -19.96 -13.55
N ILE A 306 -5.03 -21.17 -13.76
CA ILE A 306 -3.62 -21.51 -13.55
C ILE A 306 -2.82 -21.26 -14.83
N GLU A 307 -1.79 -20.43 -14.72
CA GLU A 307 -0.90 -20.10 -15.81
C GLU A 307 -0.19 -21.35 -16.36
N ARG A 308 -0.08 -21.39 -17.69
CA ARG A 308 0.68 -22.43 -18.39
C ARG A 308 2.01 -21.88 -18.85
N VAL A 309 3.09 -22.31 -18.21
CA VAL A 309 4.46 -21.98 -18.64
C VAL A 309 4.99 -23.13 -19.50
N ASN A 310 5.39 -22.83 -20.74
CA ASN A 310 5.85 -23.84 -21.70
C ASN A 310 4.87 -25.01 -21.91
N GLY A 311 3.57 -24.71 -21.90
CA GLY A 311 2.50 -25.69 -22.13
C GLY A 311 2.18 -26.59 -20.93
N LYS A 312 2.64 -26.25 -19.72
CA LYS A 312 2.43 -27.04 -18.49
C LYS A 312 1.81 -26.19 -17.40
N TYR A 313 0.89 -26.77 -16.64
CA TYR A 313 0.33 -26.12 -15.46
C TYR A 313 1.37 -26.03 -14.36
N GLN A 314 1.49 -24.85 -13.75
CA GLN A 314 2.38 -24.62 -12.63
C GLN A 314 1.57 -24.44 -11.35
N VAL A 315 1.77 -25.31 -10.37
CA VAL A 315 1.03 -25.29 -9.10
C VAL A 315 2.02 -25.41 -7.94
N VAL A 316 1.76 -24.69 -6.85
CA VAL A 316 2.54 -24.75 -5.62
C VAL A 316 1.71 -25.48 -4.57
N VAL A 317 2.26 -26.54 -4.00
CA VAL A 317 1.62 -27.30 -2.92
C VAL A 317 2.52 -27.35 -1.70
N PHE A 318 1.94 -27.11 -0.53
CA PHE A 318 2.60 -27.31 0.75
C PHE A 318 2.15 -28.64 1.33
N ALA A 319 3.12 -29.49 1.68
CA ALA A 319 2.84 -30.72 2.40
C ALA A 319 2.75 -30.44 3.90
N ASP A 320 1.68 -30.91 4.54
CA ASP A 320 1.62 -31.07 6.00
C ASP A 320 2.48 -32.28 6.36
N GLY A 321 3.80 -32.09 6.44
CA GLY A 321 4.80 -33.15 6.40
C GLY A 321 4.42 -34.50 7.04
N LYS A 322 4.75 -35.60 6.34
CA LYS A 322 5.00 -36.87 7.03
C LYS A 322 6.29 -36.65 7.82
N ARG A 323 6.26 -36.76 9.15
CA ARG A 323 7.48 -36.78 9.96
C ARG A 323 8.43 -37.82 9.35
N LEU A 324 9.57 -37.38 8.82
CA LEU A 324 10.75 -38.23 8.76
C LEU A 324 11.10 -38.54 10.22
N ASN A 325 10.57 -39.64 10.75
CA ASN A 325 11.15 -40.30 11.90
C ASN A 325 12.52 -40.82 11.46
N THR A 326 13.52 -39.95 11.51
CA THR A 326 14.94 -40.31 11.56
C THR A 326 15.59 -39.64 12.76
N LEU A 327 14.89 -39.65 13.89
CA LEU A 327 15.55 -39.70 15.20
C LEU A 327 15.61 -41.18 15.58
N SER A 328 16.70 -41.82 15.14
CA SER A 328 17.31 -42.96 15.81
C SER A 328 18.61 -42.48 16.41
#